data_AF-A0AAE4CA70-F1
#
_entry.id   AF-A0AAE4CA70-F1
#
_cell.length_a   1.000
_cell.length_b   1.000
_cell.length_c   1.000
_cell.angle_alpha   90.00
_cell.angle_beta   90.00
_cell.angle_gamma   90.00
#
_symmetry.space_group_name_H-M   'P 1'
#
loop_
_entity.id
_entity.type
_entity.pdbx_description
1 polymer ?
#
loop_
_entity_poly.entity_id
_entity_poly.type
_entity_poly.pdbx_seq_one_letter_code
_entity_poly.pdbx_strand_id
1 'polypeptide(L)'
;MTNHGKPTPAFIGASWAALLLGIVCFGVGLWNAGMARSEKGFYAAVLIMGVFAAVSVQKAVRDRAEAVPVSALYLGLSWLVTGAGVVMLTVGLWNSGMALSEKGFYGLAYGMTLFAAVAVQKNVRDGLAARTAERPPAYVMPEAPQAYYPPVS
;
A
#
# COMPACT_ATOMS: atom_id res chain seq x y z
N MET A 1 -6.06 1.94 -28.64
CA MET A 1 -6.64 1.64 -27.31
C MET A 1 -6.33 2.81 -26.39
N THR A 2 -7.34 3.59 -26.01
CA THR A 2 -7.20 4.74 -25.10
C THR A 2 -6.75 4.25 -23.73
N ASN A 3 -5.68 4.85 -23.19
CA ASN A 3 -5.00 4.42 -21.97
C ASN A 3 -5.82 4.83 -20.73
N HIS A 4 -6.91 4.10 -20.45
CA HIS A 4 -7.86 4.38 -19.35
C HIS A 4 -7.32 4.07 -17.93
N GLY A 5 -6.03 3.77 -17.77
CA GLY A 5 -5.42 3.37 -16.50
C GLY A 5 -4.50 4.39 -15.82
N LYS A 6 -4.12 5.51 -16.48
CA LYS A 6 -3.15 6.47 -15.92
C LYS A 6 -3.83 7.41 -14.90
N PRO A 7 -3.41 7.43 -13.63
CA PRO A 7 -4.01 8.32 -12.63
C PRO A 7 -3.65 9.78 -12.92
N THR A 8 -4.59 10.69 -12.69
CA THR A 8 -4.35 12.12 -12.89
C THR A 8 -3.37 12.65 -11.83
N PRO A 9 -2.54 13.65 -12.16
CA PRO A 9 -1.64 14.28 -11.18
C PRO A 9 -2.38 14.79 -9.93
N ALA A 10 -3.59 15.33 -10.11
CA ALA A 10 -4.44 15.79 -9.03
C ALA A 10 -4.85 14.65 -8.07
N PHE A 11 -5.26 13.49 -8.61
CA PHE A 11 -5.66 12.34 -7.79
C PHE A 11 -4.46 11.71 -7.06
N ILE A 12 -3.29 11.67 -7.69
CA ILE A 12 -2.04 11.24 -7.05
C ILE A 12 -1.75 12.17 -5.85
N GLY A 13 -1.74 13.48 -6.08
CA GLY A 13 -1.49 14.48 -5.04
C GLY A 13 -2.48 14.39 -3.88
N ALA A 14 -3.77 14.28 -4.18
CA ALA A 14 -4.81 14.14 -3.17
C ALA A 14 -4.64 12.87 -2.31
N SER A 15 -4.29 11.73 -2.92
CA SER A 15 -4.08 10.49 -2.17
C SER A 15 -2.90 10.57 -1.20
N TRP A 16 -1.78 11.17 -1.62
CA TRP A 16 -0.60 11.38 -0.77
C TRP A 16 -0.88 12.39 0.34
N ALA A 17 -1.57 13.49 0.03
CA ALA A 17 -1.98 14.46 1.03
C ALA A 17 -2.89 13.83 2.09
N ALA A 18 -3.86 13.00 1.69
CA ALA A 18 -4.74 12.30 2.62
C ALA A 18 -3.97 11.31 3.52
N LEU A 19 -3.00 10.57 2.96
CA LEU A 19 -2.16 9.65 3.73
C LEU A 19 -1.33 10.41 4.78
N LEU A 20 -0.65 11.49 4.36
CA LEU A 20 0.14 12.32 5.26
C LEU A 20 -0.72 12.97 6.34
N LEU A 21 -1.89 13.49 5.97
CA LEU A 21 -2.83 14.10 6.90
C LEU A 21 -3.29 13.08 7.96
N GLY A 22 -3.65 11.86 7.55
CA GLY A 22 -4.04 10.79 8.48
C GLY A 22 -2.93 10.46 9.48
N ILE A 23 -1.70 10.26 8.99
CA ILE A 23 -0.53 9.95 9.84
C ILE A 23 -0.22 11.11 10.79
N VAL A 24 -0.20 12.35 10.28
CA VAL A 24 0.11 13.54 11.08
C VAL A 24 -0.98 13.79 12.13
N CYS A 25 -2.26 13.71 11.77
CA CYS A 25 -3.36 13.85 12.73
C CYS A 25 -3.27 12.81 13.84
N PHE A 26 -3.02 11.53 13.49
CA PHE A 26 -2.85 10.47 14.48
C PHE A 26 -1.64 10.77 15.40
N GLY A 27 -0.51 11.17 14.83
CA GLY A 27 0.71 11.50 15.57
C GLY A 27 0.57 12.72 16.49
N VAL A 28 -0.09 13.78 16.02
CA VAL A 28 -0.39 14.98 16.81
C VAL A 28 -1.37 14.63 17.94
N GLY A 29 -2.34 13.76 17.68
CA GLY A 29 -3.20 13.20 18.73
C GLY A 29 -2.35 12.54 19.82
N LEU A 30 -1.45 11.61 19.44
CA LEU A 30 -0.59 10.92 20.40
C LEU A 30 0.31 11.87 21.18
N TRP A 31 0.84 12.90 20.51
CA TRP A 31 1.67 13.92 21.16
C TRP A 31 0.91 14.61 22.29
N ASN A 32 -0.33 15.03 22.02
CA ASN A 32 -1.15 15.78 22.98
C ASN A 32 -1.86 14.91 24.04
N ALA A 33 -2.05 13.62 23.78
CA ALA A 33 -2.77 12.74 24.69
C ALA A 33 -2.06 12.59 26.06
N GLY A 34 -2.83 12.60 27.14
CA GLY A 34 -2.37 12.41 28.52
C GLY A 34 -2.03 10.96 28.89
N MET A 35 -1.35 10.25 27.99
CA MET A 35 -1.06 8.81 28.09
C MET A 35 0.39 8.54 28.49
N ALA A 36 0.65 7.34 29.02
CA ALA A 36 2.02 6.90 29.26
C ALA A 36 2.81 6.81 27.94
N ARG A 37 4.15 7.02 27.99
CA ARG A 37 4.97 6.96 26.76
C ARG A 37 4.91 5.59 26.07
N SER A 38 4.81 4.51 26.85
CA SER A 38 4.65 3.15 26.33
C SER A 38 3.33 2.98 25.57
N GLU A 39 2.23 3.55 26.07
CA GLU A 39 0.92 3.53 25.41
C GLU A 39 0.97 4.30 24.09
N LYS A 40 1.58 5.48 24.07
CA LYS A 40 1.80 6.25 22.83
C LYS A 40 2.60 5.43 21.81
N GLY A 41 3.66 4.77 22.27
CA GLY A 41 4.47 3.87 21.45
C GLY A 41 3.67 2.70 20.87
N PHE A 42 2.78 2.10 21.67
CA PHE A 42 1.88 1.04 21.22
C PHE A 42 0.99 1.49 20.06
N TYR A 43 0.28 2.62 20.19
CA TYR A 43 -0.59 3.11 19.12
C TYR A 43 0.19 3.52 17.87
N ALA A 44 1.37 4.13 18.03
CA ALA A 44 2.24 4.47 16.91
C ALA A 44 2.73 3.21 16.16
N ALA A 45 3.13 2.17 16.90
CA ALA A 45 3.52 0.89 16.31
C ALA A 45 2.35 0.23 15.57
N VAL A 46 1.14 0.26 16.15
CA VAL A 46 -0.08 -0.25 15.50
C VAL A 46 -0.37 0.52 14.21
N LEU A 47 -0.23 1.85 14.18
CA LEU A 47 -0.39 2.66 12.97
C LEU A 47 0.60 2.24 11.88
N ILE A 48 1.89 2.15 12.20
CA ILE A 48 2.95 1.79 11.24
C ILE A 48 2.72 0.36 10.71
N MET A 49 2.44 -0.57 11.61
CA MET A 49 2.12 -1.96 11.26
C MET A 49 0.90 -2.03 10.34
N GLY A 50 -0.16 -1.30 10.67
CA GLY A 50 -1.38 -1.22 9.87
C GLY A 50 -1.13 -0.71 8.46
N VAL A 51 -0.37 0.39 8.31
CA VAL A 51 -0.04 0.96 6.99
C VAL A 51 0.75 -0.05 6.16
N PHE A 52 1.77 -0.67 6.73
CA PHE A 52 2.57 -1.68 6.04
C PHE A 52 1.72 -2.90 5.64
N ALA A 53 0.86 -3.37 6.53
CA ALA A 53 -0.01 -4.52 6.29
C ALA A 53 -1.06 -4.22 5.20
N ALA A 54 -1.68 -3.03 5.22
CA ALA A 54 -2.64 -2.58 4.21
C ALA A 54 -2.01 -2.51 2.81
N VAL A 55 -0.78 -2.00 2.69
CA VAL A 55 -0.04 -2.00 1.42
C VAL A 55 0.31 -3.43 0.97
N SER A 56 0.76 -4.27 1.91
CA SER A 56 1.13 -5.66 1.63
C SER A 56 -0.04 -6.50 1.16
N VAL A 57 -1.19 -6.42 1.84
CA VAL A 57 -2.40 -7.19 1.48
C VAL A 57 -2.98 -6.71 0.16
N GLN A 58 -3.01 -5.39 -0.08
CA GLN A 58 -3.42 -4.82 -1.37
C GLN A 58 -2.56 -5.39 -2.50
N LYS A 59 -1.23 -5.38 -2.31
CA LYS A 59 -0.29 -5.86 -3.31
C LYS A 59 -0.48 -7.34 -3.57
N ALA A 60 -0.53 -8.17 -2.52
CA ALA A 60 -0.67 -9.61 -2.63
C ALA A 60 -1.99 -10.04 -3.31
N VAL A 61 -3.11 -9.40 -2.94
CA VAL A 61 -4.42 -9.68 -3.55
C VAL A 61 -4.44 -9.29 -5.02
N ARG A 62 -3.88 -8.12 -5.34
CA ARG A 62 -3.78 -7.63 -6.72
C ARG A 62 -2.89 -8.52 -7.58
N ASP A 63 -1.68 -8.80 -7.11
CA ASP A 63 -0.69 -9.64 -7.80
C ASP A 63 -1.32 -11.01 -8.11
N ARG A 64 -2.05 -11.60 -7.17
CA ARG A 64 -2.81 -12.85 -7.39
C ARG A 64 -3.91 -12.71 -8.45
N ALA A 65 -4.65 -11.58 -8.47
CA ALA A 65 -5.69 -11.31 -9.46
C ALA A 65 -5.12 -11.09 -10.88
N GLU A 66 -3.89 -10.59 -10.99
CA GLU A 66 -3.17 -10.39 -12.25
C GLU A 66 -2.29 -11.60 -12.64
N ALA A 67 -2.52 -12.76 -12.02
CA ALA A 67 -1.76 -14.00 -12.26
C ALA A 67 -0.23 -13.88 -12.03
N VAL A 68 0.21 -12.90 -11.24
CA VAL A 68 1.58 -12.82 -10.74
C VAL A 68 1.73 -13.84 -9.60
N PRO A 69 2.79 -14.68 -9.58
CA PRO A 69 2.98 -15.66 -8.52
C PRO A 69 3.07 -15.02 -7.12
N VAL A 70 2.15 -15.42 -6.23
CA VAL A 70 2.13 -15.01 -4.81
C VAL A 70 1.99 -16.26 -3.96
N SER A 71 2.85 -16.42 -2.95
CA SER A 71 2.73 -17.57 -2.04
C SER A 71 1.48 -17.45 -1.16
N ALA A 72 0.79 -18.58 -0.94
CA ALA A 72 -0.38 -18.62 -0.05
C ALA A 72 -0.04 -18.17 1.37
N LEU A 73 1.17 -18.47 1.84
CA LEU A 73 1.69 -18.03 3.13
C LEU A 73 1.78 -16.50 3.23
N TYR A 74 2.35 -15.83 2.22
CA TYR A 74 2.47 -14.36 2.23
C TYR A 74 1.11 -13.67 2.19
N LEU A 75 0.19 -14.17 1.36
CA LEU A 75 -1.17 -13.63 1.31
C LEU A 75 -1.90 -13.83 2.64
N GLY A 76 -1.80 -15.02 3.24
CA GLY A 76 -2.39 -15.33 4.55
C GLY A 76 -1.84 -14.45 5.66
N LEU A 77 -0.51 -14.29 5.72
CA LEU A 77 0.14 -13.41 6.70
C LEU A 77 -0.26 -11.94 6.49
N SER A 78 -0.37 -11.46 5.26
CA SER A 78 -0.75 -10.08 4.98
C SER A 78 -2.17 -9.78 5.48
N TRP A 79 -3.13 -10.69 5.26
CA TRP A 79 -4.47 -10.58 5.82
C TRP A 79 -4.48 -10.66 7.35
N LEU A 80 -3.72 -11.60 7.91
CA LEU A 80 -3.63 -11.79 9.36
C LEU A 80 -3.11 -10.53 10.05
N VAL A 81 -2.00 -9.95 9.58
CA VAL A 81 -1.39 -8.75 10.20
C VAL A 81 -2.30 -7.53 10.01
N THR A 82 -3.00 -7.42 8.87
CA THR A 82 -3.98 -6.35 8.65
C THR A 82 -5.11 -6.44 9.67
N GLY A 83 -5.69 -7.65 9.86
CA GLY A 83 -6.72 -7.90 10.87
C GLY A 83 -6.21 -7.68 12.30
N ALA A 84 -5.00 -8.15 12.61
CA ALA A 84 -4.37 -7.95 13.90
C ALA A 84 -4.19 -6.46 14.23
N GLY A 85 -3.78 -5.63 13.27
CA GLY A 85 -3.69 -4.17 13.48
C GLY A 85 -5.03 -3.53 13.84
N VAL A 86 -6.11 -3.90 13.13
CA VAL A 86 -7.47 -3.43 13.44
C VAL A 86 -7.91 -3.88 14.84
N VAL A 87 -7.66 -5.15 15.19
CA VAL A 87 -8.03 -5.71 16.50
C VAL A 87 -7.22 -5.02 17.62
N MET A 88 -5.91 -4.89 17.45
CA MET A 88 -5.03 -4.26 18.44
C MET A 88 -5.41 -2.80 18.69
N LEU A 89 -5.71 -2.04 17.63
CA LEU A 89 -6.22 -0.68 17.80
C LEU A 89 -7.55 -0.69 18.56
N THR A 90 -8.51 -1.51 18.13
CA THR A 90 -9.85 -1.54 18.71
C THR A 90 -9.81 -1.90 20.19
N VAL A 91 -9.09 -2.96 20.56
CA VAL A 91 -8.90 -3.41 21.94
C VAL A 91 -8.15 -2.36 22.75
N GLY A 92 -7.10 -1.74 22.18
CA GLY A 92 -6.36 -0.66 22.83
C GLY A 92 -7.27 0.53 23.13
N LEU A 93 -8.05 1.01 22.15
CA LEU A 93 -8.97 2.11 22.34
C LEU A 93 -10.08 1.76 23.34
N TRP A 94 -10.63 0.55 23.26
CA TRP A 94 -11.67 0.08 24.19
C TRP A 94 -11.19 0.16 25.65
N ASN A 95 -9.99 -0.36 25.93
CA ASN A 95 -9.41 -0.40 27.27
C ASN A 95 -8.75 0.89 27.72
N SER A 96 -8.60 1.89 26.83
CA SER A 96 -8.00 3.17 27.21
C SER A 96 -8.92 4.02 28.09
N GLY A 97 -8.32 4.83 28.96
CA GLY A 97 -9.00 5.87 29.75
C GLY A 97 -9.35 7.14 28.96
N MET A 98 -9.19 7.13 27.63
CA MET A 98 -9.48 8.28 26.76
C MET A 98 -10.98 8.59 26.69
N ALA A 99 -11.33 9.84 26.37
CA ALA A 99 -12.71 10.21 26.08
C ALA A 99 -13.20 9.51 24.81
N LEU A 100 -14.53 9.29 24.70
CA LEU A 100 -15.11 8.62 23.54
C LEU A 100 -14.81 9.35 22.22
N SER A 101 -14.75 10.68 22.25
CA SER A 101 -14.36 11.51 21.09
C SER A 101 -12.92 11.28 20.66
N GLU A 102 -11.98 11.13 21.61
CA GLU A 102 -10.58 10.81 21.32
C GLU A 102 -10.45 9.40 20.73
N LYS A 103 -11.18 8.43 21.29
CA LYS A 103 -11.23 7.06 20.74
C LYS A 103 -11.74 7.07 19.30
N GLY A 104 -12.83 7.81 19.05
CA GLY A 104 -13.37 8.00 17.70
C GLY A 104 -12.38 8.66 16.75
N PHE A 105 -11.67 9.69 17.21
CA PHE A 105 -10.62 10.36 16.44
C PHE A 105 -9.52 9.40 16.00
N TYR A 106 -8.95 8.60 16.91
CA TYR A 106 -7.91 7.63 16.55
C TYR A 106 -8.41 6.52 15.64
N GLY A 107 -9.63 6.02 15.88
CA GLY A 107 -10.25 5.01 15.01
C GLY A 107 -10.43 5.52 13.58
N LEU A 108 -11.00 6.72 13.43
CA LEU A 108 -11.17 7.36 12.12
C LEU A 108 -9.84 7.69 11.46
N ALA A 109 -8.89 8.28 12.19
CA ALA A 109 -7.57 8.63 11.65
C ALA A 109 -6.83 7.37 11.16
N TYR A 110 -6.86 6.28 11.91
CA TYR A 110 -6.27 5.01 11.49
C TYR A 110 -6.96 4.45 10.25
N GLY A 111 -8.30 4.35 10.25
CA GLY A 111 -9.06 3.83 9.11
C GLY A 111 -8.83 4.64 7.83
N MET A 112 -8.86 5.97 7.93
CA MET A 112 -8.57 6.88 6.82
C MET A 112 -7.13 6.75 6.33
N THR A 113 -6.18 6.55 7.25
CA THR A 113 -4.77 6.31 6.90
C THR A 113 -4.61 5.01 6.11
N LEU A 114 -5.26 3.91 6.53
CA LEU A 114 -5.19 2.63 5.81
C LEU A 114 -5.81 2.75 4.41
N PHE A 115 -6.97 3.40 4.32
CA PHE A 115 -7.63 3.65 3.03
C PHE A 115 -6.76 4.49 2.10
N ALA A 116 -6.18 5.58 2.61
CA ALA A 116 -5.29 6.44 1.85
C ALA A 116 -4.01 5.69 1.41
N ALA A 117 -3.45 4.81 2.25
CA ALA A 117 -2.30 3.98 1.89
C ALA A 117 -2.62 3.04 0.70
N VAL A 118 -3.80 2.42 0.71
CA VAL A 118 -4.31 1.60 -0.40
C VAL A 118 -4.49 2.43 -1.68
N ALA A 119 -5.03 3.65 -1.57
CA ALA A 119 -5.21 4.56 -2.70
C ALA A 119 -3.86 5.02 -3.29
N VAL A 120 -2.91 5.39 -2.44
CA VAL A 120 -1.53 5.75 -2.85
C VAL A 120 -0.87 4.56 -3.56
N GLN A 121 -0.98 3.36 -2.99
CA GLN A 121 -0.40 2.15 -3.58
C GLN A 121 -0.99 1.86 -4.96
N LYS A 122 -2.32 2.03 -5.12
CA LYS A 122 -2.99 1.91 -6.42
C LYS A 122 -2.45 2.94 -7.42
N ASN A 123 -2.32 4.20 -7.02
CA ASN A 123 -1.84 5.28 -7.87
C ASN A 123 -0.39 5.09 -8.32
N VAL A 124 0.49 4.66 -7.40
CA VAL A 124 1.90 4.37 -7.71
C VAL A 124 2.00 3.22 -8.71
N ARG A 125 1.25 2.14 -8.49
CA ARG A 125 1.18 1.00 -9.43
C ARG A 125 0.70 1.45 -10.82
N ASP A 126 -0.41 2.15 -10.88
CA ASP A 126 -1.01 2.57 -12.15
C ASP A 126 -0.11 3.53 -12.92
N GLY A 127 0.58 4.43 -12.21
CA GLY A 127 1.63 5.26 -12.78
C GLY A 127 2.79 4.45 -13.35
N LEU A 128 3.22 3.38 -12.69
CA LEU A 128 4.28 2.50 -13.19
C LEU A 128 3.84 1.71 -14.43
N ALA A 129 2.63 1.15 -14.42
CA ALA A 129 2.08 0.42 -15.56
C ALA A 129 1.97 1.30 -16.81
N ALA A 130 1.50 2.54 -16.64
CA ALA A 130 1.43 3.51 -17.73
C ALA A 130 2.81 3.84 -18.32
N ARG A 131 3.84 4.01 -17.48
CA ARG A 131 5.23 4.24 -17.93
C ARG A 131 5.80 3.06 -18.71
N THR A 132 5.53 1.83 -18.27
CA THR A 132 5.98 0.62 -18.97
C THR A 132 5.32 0.50 -20.35
N ALA A 133 4.04 0.86 -20.48
CA ALA A 133 3.33 0.84 -21.77
C ALA A 133 3.84 1.89 -22.77
N GLU A 134 4.42 3.01 -22.30
CA GLU A 134 4.99 4.06 -23.14
C GLU A 134 6.41 3.74 -23.65
N ARG A 135 7.08 2.71 -23.11
CA ARG A 135 8.44 2.34 -23.51
C ARG A 135 8.41 1.56 -24.84
N PRO A 136 9.16 1.99 -25.89
CA PRO A 136 9.21 1.25 -27.15
C PRO A 136 9.75 -0.17 -26.91
N PRO A 137 9.32 -1.18 -27.71
CA PRO A 137 9.80 -2.54 -27.57
C PRO A 137 11.33 -2.55 -27.65
N ALA A 138 11.98 -3.35 -26.80
CA ALA A 138 13.42 -3.55 -26.90
C ALA A 138 13.75 -3.99 -28.33
N TYR A 139 14.76 -3.37 -28.95
CA TYR A 139 15.21 -3.77 -30.28
C TYR A 139 15.61 -5.25 -30.21
N VAL A 140 14.82 -6.10 -30.84
CA VAL A 140 15.18 -7.51 -31.04
C VAL A 140 16.16 -7.50 -32.20
N MET A 141 17.44 -7.78 -31.91
CA MET A 141 18.42 -8.01 -32.97
C MET A 141 17.87 -9.13 -33.88
N PRO A 142 17.79 -8.94 -35.20
CA PRO A 142 17.44 -10.01 -36.11
C PRO A 142 18.34 -11.22 -35.85
N GLU A 143 17.80 -12.43 -35.97
CA GLU A 143 18.62 -13.65 -35.94
C GLU A 143 19.77 -13.49 -36.93
N ALA A 144 20.99 -13.83 -36.49
CA ALA A 144 22.15 -13.76 -37.36
C ALA A 144 21.85 -14.57 -38.64
N PRO A 145 22.16 -14.05 -39.84
CA PRO A 145 21.86 -14.77 -41.07
C PRO A 145 22.43 -16.18 -40.99
N GLN A 146 21.61 -17.19 -41.27
CA GLN A 146 22.09 -18.57 -41.34
C GLN A 146 23.28 -18.62 -42.30
N ALA A 147 24.42 -19.10 -41.81
CA ALA A 147 25.60 -19.28 -42.62
C ALA A 147 25.26 -20.23 -43.77
N TYR A 148 25.22 -19.69 -44.99
CA TYR A 148 25.04 -20.48 -46.20
C TYR A 148 26.30 -21.33 -46.42
N TYR A 149 26.20 -22.64 -46.16
CA TYR A 149 27.22 -23.60 -46.58
C TYR A 149 26.85 -24.14 -47.96
N PRO A 150 27.64 -23.87 -49.02
CA PRO A 150 27.40 -24.48 -50.33
C PRO A 150 27.63 -26.00 -50.26
N PRO A 151 26.89 -26.80 -51.05
CA PRO A 151 27.11 -28.24 -51.11
C PRO A 151 28.53 -28.55 -51.61
N VAL A 152 29.24 -29.39 -50.88
CA VAL A 152 30.57 -29.88 -51.28
C VAL A 152 30.36 -30.90 -52.41
N SER A 153 30.92 -30.61 -53.58
CA SER A 153 30.86 -31.45 -54.79
C SER A 153 31.65 -32.74 -54.64
#